data_AF-A0A1C3EIS3-F1
#
_entry.id   AF-A0A1C3EIS3-F1
#
_cell.length_a   1.000
_cell.length_b   1.000
_cell.length_c   1.000
_cell.angle_alpha   90.00
_cell.angle_beta   90.00
_cell.angle_gamma   90.00
#
_symmetry.space_group_name_H-M   'P 1'
#
loop_
_entity.id
_entity.type
_entity.pdbx_description
1 polymer ?
#
loop_
_entity_poly.entity_id
_entity_poly.type
_entity_poly.pdbx_seq_one_letter_code
_entity_poly.pdbx_strand_id
1 'polypeptide(L)'
;MKRYLIDGDSIEFRPDAGWNFDGFDGRVAVKAEARCLLVGGRPIVVAEDLVACASEILQKAYKAQGFDKVPGAIIRAEVSVDEQSLCELLTCDGKKAATEATEGTFSITCRPSLSGSSPPLPDPGALRRTGKWSVAKTFQNFFDRR
;
A
#
# COMPACT_ATOMS: atom_id res chain seq x y z
N MET A 1 15.20 -6.61 -17.03
CA MET A 1 15.45 -7.57 -15.93
C MET A 1 14.49 -7.22 -14.82
N LYS A 2 13.56 -8.11 -14.45
CA LYS A 2 12.53 -7.83 -13.43
C LYS A 2 12.99 -8.39 -12.09
N ARG A 3 13.04 -7.57 -11.04
CA ARG A 3 13.22 -8.06 -9.66
C ARG A 3 11.89 -8.54 -9.11
N TYR A 4 11.89 -9.70 -8.47
CA TYR A 4 10.69 -10.19 -7.77
C TYR A 4 10.63 -9.56 -6.38
N LEU A 5 9.42 -9.38 -5.86
CA LEU A 5 9.26 -8.98 -4.47
C LEU A 5 9.38 -10.19 -3.57
N ILE A 6 10.04 -9.97 -2.45
CA ILE A 6 10.21 -10.95 -1.38
C ILE A 6 9.82 -10.37 -0.04
N ASP A 7 9.59 -11.25 0.93
CA ASP A 7 9.31 -10.88 2.30
C ASP A 7 10.28 -9.80 2.83
N GLY A 8 9.70 -8.78 3.46
CA GLY A 8 10.42 -7.63 3.99
C GLY A 8 10.70 -6.50 2.99
N ASP A 9 10.45 -6.68 1.68
CA ASP A 9 10.41 -5.57 0.72
C ASP A 9 9.33 -4.55 1.11
N SER A 10 9.37 -3.33 0.56
CA SER A 10 8.42 -2.27 0.96
C SER A 10 7.65 -1.69 -0.21
N ILE A 11 6.37 -1.38 0.01
CA ILE A 11 5.54 -0.56 -0.87
C ILE A 11 5.32 0.83 -0.27
N GLU A 12 4.97 1.79 -1.12
CA GLU A 12 4.63 3.16 -0.73
C GLU A 12 3.24 3.53 -1.23
N PHE A 13 2.37 3.90 -0.29
CA PHE A 13 1.06 4.47 -0.52
C PHE A 13 1.17 5.97 -0.77
N ARG A 14 0.64 6.42 -1.91
CA ARG A 14 0.63 7.81 -2.37
C ARG A 14 -0.82 8.30 -2.47
N PRO A 15 -1.27 9.12 -1.51
CA PRO A 15 -2.58 9.78 -1.53
C PRO A 15 -2.84 10.51 -2.84
N ASP A 16 -4.10 10.47 -3.32
CA ASP A 16 -4.55 11.39 -4.36
C ASP A 16 -4.58 12.84 -3.85
N ALA A 17 -4.71 13.80 -4.77
CA ALA A 17 -4.73 15.22 -4.43
C ALA A 17 -5.80 15.57 -3.37
N GLY A 18 -5.46 16.55 -2.53
CA GLY A 18 -6.38 17.12 -1.53
C GLY A 18 -6.38 16.43 -0.17
N TRP A 19 -5.53 15.42 0.06
CA TRP A 19 -5.31 14.84 1.39
C TRP A 19 -3.92 14.21 1.49
N ASN A 20 -3.42 14.04 2.72
CA ASN A 20 -2.16 13.35 3.00
C ASN A 20 -2.24 12.59 4.32
N PHE A 21 -1.36 11.60 4.49
CA PHE A 21 -1.10 11.00 5.79
C PHE A 21 -0.49 12.03 6.76
N ASP A 22 -0.78 11.89 8.05
CA ASP A 22 -0.23 12.75 9.11
C ASP A 22 0.62 11.90 10.06
N GLY A 23 1.93 12.16 10.09
CA GLY A 23 2.89 11.39 10.90
C GLY A 23 3.20 9.98 10.37
N PHE A 24 2.74 9.64 9.16
CA PHE A 24 3.05 8.39 8.46
C PHE A 24 3.58 8.71 7.06
N ASP A 25 4.69 8.12 6.66
CA ASP A 25 5.38 8.39 5.40
C ASP A 25 4.81 7.61 4.19
N GLY A 26 3.76 6.82 4.42
CA GLY A 26 3.13 6.01 3.39
C GLY A 26 3.82 4.67 3.15
N ARG A 27 4.92 4.33 3.85
CA ARG A 27 5.70 3.13 3.55
C ARG A 27 5.36 1.98 4.50
N VAL A 28 5.14 0.80 3.93
CA VAL A 28 4.92 -0.43 4.71
C VAL A 28 5.81 -1.55 4.19
N ALA A 29 6.29 -2.38 5.10
CA ALA A 29 6.95 -3.62 4.74
C ALA A 29 5.89 -4.68 4.37
N VAL A 30 6.12 -5.36 3.26
CA VAL A 30 5.30 -6.48 2.81
C VAL A 30 5.70 -7.72 3.59
N LYS A 31 4.72 -8.37 4.20
CA LYS A 31 4.89 -9.67 4.85
C LYS A 31 4.32 -10.73 3.93
N ALA A 32 5.16 -11.62 3.45
CA ALA A 32 4.71 -12.75 2.65
C ALA A 32 4.38 -13.93 3.55
N GLU A 33 3.24 -14.59 3.31
CA GLU A 33 2.97 -15.86 3.98
C GLU A 33 4.03 -16.91 3.60
N ALA A 34 4.26 -17.88 4.49
CA ALA A 34 5.21 -18.95 4.24
C ALA A 34 4.79 -19.77 3.01
N ARG A 35 5.69 -19.87 2.02
CA ARG A 35 5.47 -20.58 0.75
C ARG A 35 6.69 -21.38 0.33
N CYS A 36 6.46 -22.33 -0.57
CA CYS A 36 7.52 -23.20 -1.11
C CYS A 36 8.52 -22.46 -1.99
N LEU A 37 8.09 -21.36 -2.66
CA LEU A 37 8.95 -20.60 -3.55
C LEU A 37 9.70 -19.49 -2.80
N LEU A 38 11.02 -19.67 -2.68
CA LEU A 38 11.91 -18.76 -1.98
C LEU A 38 12.91 -18.12 -2.95
N VAL A 39 13.20 -16.83 -2.77
CA VAL A 39 14.31 -16.15 -3.45
C VAL A 39 15.27 -15.58 -2.39
N GLY A 40 16.52 -16.03 -2.43
CA GLY A 40 17.50 -15.67 -1.40
C GLY A 40 17.10 -16.10 0.01
N GLY A 41 16.39 -17.24 0.12
CA GLY A 41 15.89 -17.78 1.39
C GLY A 41 14.64 -17.10 1.95
N ARG A 42 14.06 -16.12 1.23
CA ARG A 42 12.85 -15.41 1.64
C ARG A 42 11.65 -15.75 0.74
N PRO A 43 10.43 -15.88 1.28
CA PRO A 43 9.24 -16.15 0.48
C PRO A 43 9.00 -15.07 -0.57
N ILE A 44 8.54 -15.51 -1.74
CA ILE A 44 8.10 -14.59 -2.80
C ILE A 44 6.75 -13.96 -2.42
N VAL A 45 6.59 -12.70 -2.78
CA VAL A 45 5.34 -11.95 -2.62
C VAL A 45 4.41 -12.25 -3.78
N VAL A 46 3.13 -12.46 -3.49
CA VAL A 46 2.03 -12.57 -4.46
C VAL A 46 0.98 -11.48 -4.21
N ALA A 47 0.00 -11.37 -5.10
CA ALA A 47 -1.03 -10.33 -5.02
C ALA A 47 -1.76 -10.25 -3.67
N GLU A 48 -2.06 -11.39 -3.04
CA GLU A 48 -2.78 -11.42 -1.76
C GLU A 48 -1.99 -10.81 -0.59
N ASP A 49 -0.67 -10.96 -0.57
CA ASP A 49 0.19 -10.33 0.45
C ASP A 49 0.14 -8.80 0.33
N LEU A 50 0.07 -8.30 -0.90
CA LEU A 50 -0.06 -6.88 -1.20
C LEU A 50 -1.43 -6.34 -0.78
N VAL A 51 -2.50 -7.11 -1.00
CA VAL A 51 -3.84 -6.77 -0.49
C VAL A 51 -3.85 -6.72 1.04
N ALA A 52 -3.15 -7.65 1.71
CA ALA A 52 -3.06 -7.68 3.17
C ALA A 52 -2.38 -6.42 3.78
N CYS A 53 -1.58 -5.69 2.99
CA CYS A 53 -0.98 -4.41 3.40
C CYS A 53 -2.02 -3.33 3.72
N ALA A 54 -3.30 -3.50 3.32
CA ALA A 54 -4.40 -2.62 3.75
C ALA A 54 -4.49 -2.51 5.28
N SER A 55 -4.21 -3.60 6.00
CA SER A 55 -4.26 -3.63 7.47
C SER A 55 -3.22 -2.73 8.13
N GLU A 56 -2.06 -2.54 7.49
CA GLU A 56 -0.93 -1.77 8.02
C GLU A 56 -1.17 -0.26 8.03
N ILE A 57 -2.15 0.22 7.24
CA ILE A 57 -2.54 1.64 7.20
C ILE A 57 -3.79 1.97 8.03
N LEU A 58 -4.37 0.98 8.71
CA LEU A 58 -5.47 1.23 9.66
C LEU A 58 -4.99 2.08 10.84
N GLN A 59 -5.89 2.91 11.36
CA GLN A 59 -5.66 3.85 12.47
C GLN A 59 -4.58 4.90 12.22
N LYS A 60 -3.93 4.92 11.05
CA LYS A 60 -3.03 6.02 10.68
C LYS A 60 -3.85 7.31 10.56
N ALA A 61 -3.23 8.41 10.96
CA ALA A 61 -3.85 9.72 10.89
C ALA A 61 -3.76 10.28 9.46
N TYR A 62 -4.72 11.13 9.11
CA TYR A 62 -4.72 11.85 7.85
C TYR A 62 -5.21 13.28 8.03
N LYS A 63 -4.86 14.15 7.08
CA LYS A 63 -5.37 15.52 6.95
C LYS A 63 -5.87 15.76 5.55
N ALA A 64 -7.06 16.35 5.43
CA ALA A 64 -7.58 16.84 4.17
C ALA A 64 -7.31 18.35 4.02
N GLN A 65 -7.12 18.80 2.78
CA GLN A 65 -6.93 20.21 2.47
C GLN A 65 -8.16 21.03 2.93
N GLY A 66 -7.93 22.07 3.74
CA GLY A 66 -9.00 22.87 4.34
C GLY A 66 -9.62 22.28 5.63
N PHE A 67 -9.23 21.06 6.01
CA PHE A 67 -9.69 20.34 7.20
C PHE A 67 -8.51 19.78 8.01
N ASP A 68 -7.40 20.49 8.03
CA ASP A 68 -6.10 20.04 8.54
C ASP A 68 -5.83 20.43 10.01
N LYS A 69 -6.81 21.04 10.69
CA LYS A 69 -6.64 21.51 12.07
C LYS A 69 -6.62 20.38 13.09
N VAL A 70 -7.52 19.41 12.93
CA VAL A 70 -7.55 18.18 13.74
C VAL A 70 -7.46 16.98 12.79
N PRO A 71 -6.45 16.12 12.94
CA PRO A 71 -6.30 14.95 12.08
C PRO A 71 -7.47 13.98 12.24
N GLY A 72 -7.89 13.39 11.13
CA GLY A 72 -8.80 12.26 11.11
C GLY A 72 -8.03 10.95 11.27
N ALA A 73 -8.75 9.83 11.26
CA ALA A 73 -8.13 8.50 11.40
C ALA A 73 -8.75 7.49 10.42
N ILE A 74 -7.91 6.64 9.84
CA ILE A 74 -8.34 5.58 8.92
C ILE A 74 -9.03 4.46 9.71
N ILE A 75 -10.27 4.15 9.36
CA ILE A 75 -11.07 3.11 10.04
C ILE A 75 -11.32 1.89 9.15
N ARG A 76 -11.20 2.05 7.83
CA ARG A 76 -11.24 0.96 6.85
C ARG A 76 -10.26 1.28 5.73
N ALA A 77 -9.62 0.25 5.19
CA ALA A 77 -8.72 0.34 4.06
C ALA A 77 -8.93 -0.86 3.14
N GLU A 78 -8.83 -0.61 1.84
CA GLU A 78 -8.89 -1.61 0.78
C GLU A 78 -7.75 -1.35 -0.18
N VAL A 79 -7.03 -2.39 -0.54
CA VAL A 79 -5.92 -2.35 -1.49
C VAL A 79 -6.27 -3.25 -2.66
N SER A 80 -6.06 -2.73 -3.87
CA SER A 80 -6.22 -3.45 -5.12
C SER A 80 -4.89 -3.49 -5.85
N VAL A 81 -4.61 -4.62 -6.49
CA VAL A 81 -3.40 -4.86 -7.28
C VAL A 81 -3.77 -4.80 -8.75
N ASP A 82 -3.00 -4.08 -9.56
CA ASP A 82 -3.13 -4.17 -11.01
C ASP A 82 -2.57 -5.52 -11.47
N GLU A 83 -3.45 -6.44 -11.85
CA GLU A 83 -3.05 -7.78 -12.31
C GLU A 83 -2.17 -7.78 -13.56
N GLN A 84 -2.20 -6.71 -14.37
CA GLN A 84 -1.34 -6.55 -15.54
C GLN A 84 0.10 -6.20 -15.13
N SER A 85 0.28 -5.65 -13.93
CA SER A 85 1.59 -5.30 -13.37
C SER A 85 2.30 -6.48 -12.66
N LEU A 86 1.62 -7.64 -12.55
CA LEU A 86 2.18 -8.87 -11.97
C LEU A 86 3.05 -9.63 -12.98
N CYS A 87 3.84 -10.58 -12.49
CA CYS A 87 4.61 -11.46 -13.36
C CYS A 87 3.70 -12.46 -14.10
N GLU A 88 3.88 -12.58 -15.41
CA GLU A 88 3.14 -13.56 -16.23
C GLU A 88 3.79 -14.95 -16.22
N LEU A 89 5.10 -15.02 -15.96
CA LEU A 89 5.88 -16.25 -16.12
C LEU A 89 6.03 -17.04 -14.83
N LEU A 90 5.99 -16.37 -13.68
CA LEU A 90 6.24 -16.99 -12.39
C LEU A 90 4.97 -16.97 -11.53
N THR A 91 4.56 -18.16 -11.11
CA THR A 91 3.46 -18.36 -10.17
C THR A 91 3.94 -19.13 -8.93
N CYS A 92 3.33 -18.85 -7.79
CA CYS A 92 3.47 -19.61 -6.55
C CYS A 92 2.08 -20.03 -6.10
N ASP A 93 1.86 -21.34 -5.95
CA ASP A 93 0.55 -21.90 -5.57
C ASP A 93 -0.61 -21.41 -6.46
N GLY A 94 -0.34 -21.28 -7.77
CA GLY A 94 -1.30 -20.78 -8.77
C GLY A 94 -1.47 -19.26 -8.81
N LYS A 95 -0.79 -18.49 -7.95
CA LYS A 95 -0.88 -17.03 -7.86
C LYS A 95 0.32 -16.37 -8.52
N LYS A 96 0.09 -15.32 -9.31
CA LYS A 96 1.18 -14.58 -9.98
C LYS A 96 2.08 -13.89 -8.95
N ALA A 97 3.40 -14.00 -9.16
CA ALA A 97 4.39 -13.34 -8.35
C ALA A 97 4.40 -11.82 -8.59
N ALA A 98 4.63 -11.04 -7.54
CA ALA A 98 4.85 -9.60 -7.63
C ALA A 98 6.28 -9.28 -8.07
N THR A 99 6.44 -8.14 -8.73
CA THR A 99 7.72 -7.62 -9.24
C THR A 99 7.89 -6.15 -8.87
N GLU A 100 9.08 -5.59 -9.04
CA GLU A 100 9.33 -4.17 -8.76
C GLU A 100 8.45 -3.19 -9.55
N ALA A 101 7.87 -3.66 -10.67
CA ALA A 101 6.91 -2.90 -11.47
C ALA A 101 5.46 -3.07 -11.00
N THR A 102 5.20 -3.94 -10.02
CA THR A 102 3.85 -4.20 -9.53
C THR A 102 3.31 -2.99 -8.79
N GLU A 103 2.11 -2.57 -9.16
CA GLU A 103 1.46 -1.39 -8.63
C GLU A 103 -0.03 -1.62 -8.45
N GLY A 104 -0.70 -0.62 -7.89
CA GLY A 104 -2.14 -0.69 -7.76
C GLY A 104 -2.74 0.56 -7.14
N THR A 105 -3.96 0.40 -6.64
CA THR A 105 -4.72 1.48 -6.01
C THR A 105 -5.14 1.10 -4.62
N PHE A 106 -5.49 2.09 -3.81
CA PHE A 106 -6.09 1.86 -2.52
C PHE A 106 -7.23 2.84 -2.29
N SER A 107 -8.16 2.45 -1.43
CA SER A 107 -9.22 3.31 -0.92
C SER A 107 -9.38 3.17 0.58
N ILE A 108 -9.74 4.25 1.25
CA ILE A 108 -9.91 4.29 2.70
C ILE A 108 -11.21 4.99 3.07
N THR A 109 -11.79 4.57 4.19
CA THR A 109 -12.84 5.29 4.91
C THR A 109 -12.26 5.76 6.23
N CYS A 110 -12.59 6.99 6.61
CA CYS A 110 -11.99 7.65 7.75
C CYS A 110 -13.04 8.19 8.72
N ARG A 111 -12.66 8.27 10.00
CA ARG A 111 -13.22 9.28 10.90
C ARG A 111 -12.71 10.64 10.42
N PRO A 112 -13.59 11.62 10.15
CA PRO A 112 -13.20 12.86 9.47
C PRO A 112 -12.15 13.66 10.22
N SER A 113 -11.23 14.26 9.47
CA SER A 113 -10.43 15.41 9.93
C SER A 113 -11.32 16.65 10.06
N LEU A 114 -10.91 17.66 10.84
CA LEU A 114 -11.73 18.86 11.12
C LEU A 114 -11.04 20.15 10.67
N SER A 115 -11.85 21.09 10.19
CA SER A 115 -11.42 22.46 9.88
C SER A 115 -11.11 23.27 11.15
N GLY A 116 -10.44 24.41 10.95
CA GLY A 116 -10.21 25.40 12.01
C GLY A 116 -11.36 26.40 12.22
N SER A 117 -12.53 26.19 11.59
CA SER A 117 -13.69 27.09 11.75
C SER A 117 -14.34 26.95 13.14
N SER A 118 -15.25 27.87 13.46
CA SER A 118 -16.07 27.80 14.68
C SER A 118 -17.56 27.82 14.30
N PRO A 119 -18.30 26.70 14.45
CA PRO A 119 -17.81 25.39 14.93
C PRO A 119 -16.88 24.71 13.91
N PRO A 120 -16.02 23.77 14.35
CA PRO A 120 -15.22 22.95 13.44
C PRO A 120 -16.13 22.11 12.53
N LEU A 121 -15.85 22.14 11.24
CA LEU A 121 -16.57 21.35 10.25
C LEU A 121 -15.80 20.08 9.92
N PRO A 122 -16.48 18.92 9.78
CA PRO A 122 -15.83 17.68 9.37
C PRO A 122 -15.52 17.68 7.87
N ASP A 123 -14.42 17.01 7.51
CA ASP A 123 -14.07 16.69 6.12
C ASP A 123 -15.21 15.94 5.41
N PRO A 124 -15.85 16.52 4.38
CA PRO A 124 -16.94 15.87 3.66
C PRO A 124 -16.47 14.67 2.83
N GLY A 125 -15.18 14.56 2.51
CA GLY A 125 -14.59 13.45 1.75
C GLY A 125 -14.20 12.24 2.60
N ALA A 126 -14.44 12.25 3.92
CA ALA A 126 -13.96 11.22 4.83
C ALA A 126 -14.54 9.81 4.55
N LEU A 127 -15.71 9.72 3.91
CA LEU A 127 -16.35 8.45 3.58
C LEU A 127 -15.54 7.63 2.56
N ARG A 128 -14.80 8.31 1.67
CA ARG A 128 -13.97 7.67 0.66
C ARG A 128 -12.84 8.58 0.21
N ARG A 129 -11.62 8.19 0.55
CA ARG A 129 -10.38 8.74 -0.01
C ARG A 129 -9.65 7.65 -0.79
N THR A 130 -8.86 8.05 -1.78
CA THR A 130 -8.17 7.14 -2.69
C THR A 130 -6.73 7.57 -2.90
N GLY A 131 -5.94 6.64 -3.43
CA GLY A 131 -4.59 6.90 -3.90
C GLY A 131 -4.03 5.71 -4.66
N LYS A 132 -2.77 5.82 -5.04
CA LYS A 132 -2.00 4.77 -5.71
C LYS A 132 -0.96 4.19 -4.77
N TRP A 133 -0.52 2.96 -5.03
CA TRP A 133 0.66 2.42 -4.36
C TRP A 133 1.59 1.77 -5.38
N SER A 134 2.88 1.72 -5.05
CA SER A 134 3.90 1.09 -5.87
C SER A 134 5.02 0.54 -4.99
N VAL A 135 5.84 -0.36 -5.54
CA VAL A 135 7.04 -0.86 -4.85
C VAL A 135 8.03 0.28 -4.61
N ALA A 136 8.46 0.44 -3.37
CA ALA A 136 9.39 1.50 -2.96
C ALA A 136 10.83 1.01 -2.85
N LYS A 137 11.03 -0.22 -2.36
CA LYS A 137 12.36 -0.81 -2.18
C LYS A 137 12.31 -2.32 -2.29
N THR A 138 13.29 -2.86 -3.02
CA THR A 138 13.57 -4.29 -3.12
C THR A 138 14.90 -4.62 -2.46
N PHE A 139 14.96 -5.71 -1.70
CA PHE A 139 16.14 -6.23 -1.03
C PHE A 139 16.75 -7.43 -1.76
N GLN A 140 16.37 -7.66 -3.02
CA GLN A 140 17.01 -8.68 -3.86
C GLN A 140 18.41 -8.23 -4.27
N ASN A 141 19.42 -9.00 -3.84
CA ASN A 141 20.84 -8.77 -4.15
C ASN A 141 21.38 -9.66 -5.29
N PHE A 142 20.53 -10.48 -5.92
CA PHE A 142 20.95 -11.39 -6.99
C PHE A 142 20.19 -11.10 -8.29
N PHE A 143 20.92 -11.14 -9.41
CA PHE A 143 20.44 -10.79 -10.75
C PHE A 143 20.11 -12.07 -11.53
N ASP A 144 18.86 -12.27 -11.97
CA ASP A 144 18.50 -13.38 -12.87
C ASP A 144 18.94 -13.03 -14.31
N ARG A 145 20.16 -13.47 -14.70
CA ARG A 145 20.71 -13.32 -16.05
C ARG A 145 20.02 -14.30 -17.00
N ARG A 146 18.80 -13.98 -17.43
CA ARG A 146 18.14 -14.65 -18.55
C ARG A 146 17.64 -13.64 -19.56
#